data_AF-A0A3Q7ECT7-F1
#
_entry.id   AF-A0A3Q7ECT7-F1
#
_cell.length_a   1.000
_cell.length_b   1.000
_cell.length_c   1.000
_cell.angle_alpha   90.00
_cell.angle_beta   90.00
_cell.angle_gamma   90.00
#
_symmetry.space_group_name_H-M   'P 1'
#
loop_
_entity.id
_entity.type
_entity.pdbx_description
1 polymer ?
#
loop_
_entity_poly.entity_id
_entity_poly.type
_entity_poly.pdbx_seq_one_letter_code
_entity_poly.pdbx_strand_id
1 'polypeptide(L)'
;MQGHPIFLNREPTLHRLGIKAFQPVSVEGCAIYLYPLVCKGFNYDFDGDQMAGLVPLSLGAQLEARLLMFSHMNLLSPAIGDPIFVPMQDMLIGLYVLTNGNHRVTISIRKNPFSISYDAIGAYRQKRINLGSPLWLRRRLDQRVVS
;
A
#
# COMPACT_ATOMS: atom_id res chain seq x y z
N MET A 1 -19.04 2.04 18.04
CA MET A 1 -18.99 1.54 16.64
C MET A 1 -17.85 0.54 16.39
N GLN A 2 -17.34 -0.18 17.41
CA GLN A 2 -16.34 -1.22 17.16
C GLN A 2 -16.96 -2.34 16.33
N GLY A 3 -16.32 -2.70 15.22
CA GLY A 3 -16.81 -3.78 14.36
C GLY A 3 -18.09 -3.44 13.59
N HIS A 4 -18.41 -2.17 13.34
CA HIS A 4 -19.44 -1.78 12.38
C HIS A 4 -18.81 -1.17 11.12
N PRO A 5 -19.06 -1.72 9.91
CA PRO A 5 -18.49 -1.17 8.69
C PRO A 5 -19.20 0.12 8.29
N ILE A 6 -18.50 1.00 7.58
CA ILE A 6 -19.08 2.19 6.92
C ILE A 6 -18.80 2.13 5.43
N PHE A 7 -19.68 2.65 4.60
CA PHE A 7 -19.39 2.90 3.20
C PHE A 7 -18.90 4.33 3.02
N LEU A 8 -17.88 4.49 2.19
CA LEU A 8 -17.47 5.78 1.66
C LEU A 8 -17.78 5.83 0.16
N ASN A 9 -18.34 6.95 -0.29
CA ASN A 9 -18.63 7.24 -1.69
C ASN A 9 -18.05 8.59 -2.09
N ARG A 10 -17.51 8.70 -3.31
CA ARG A 10 -17.18 9.99 -3.95
C ARG A 10 -18.03 10.17 -5.19
N GLU A 11 -18.68 11.32 -5.31
CA GLU A 11 -19.44 11.69 -6.50
C GLU A 11 -18.55 12.40 -7.54
N PRO A 12 -18.82 12.21 -8.85
CA PRO A 12 -19.75 11.24 -9.43
C PRO A 12 -19.22 9.80 -9.37
N THR A 13 -20.09 8.84 -9.08
CA THR A 13 -19.72 7.41 -9.00
C THR A 13 -19.69 6.78 -10.40
N LEU A 14 -18.50 6.67 -11.00
CA LEU A 14 -18.34 6.15 -12.38
C LEU A 14 -18.36 4.62 -12.48
N HIS A 15 -18.02 3.93 -11.40
CA HIS A 15 -17.92 2.47 -11.37
C HIS A 15 -18.12 1.94 -9.95
N ARG A 16 -18.32 0.63 -9.81
CA ARG A 16 -18.54 -0.06 -8.52
C ARG A 16 -17.52 0.29 -7.44
N LEU A 17 -16.27 0.56 -7.80
CA LEU A 17 -15.20 0.86 -6.86
C LEU A 17 -15.27 2.28 -6.27
N GLY A 18 -16.15 3.13 -6.79
CA GLY A 18 -16.42 4.45 -6.23
C GLY A 18 -17.23 4.39 -4.94
N ILE A 19 -17.67 3.20 -4.52
CA ILE A 19 -18.23 2.93 -3.19
C ILE A 19 -17.47 1.76 -2.58
N LYS A 20 -16.87 1.94 -1.40
CA LYS A 20 -16.18 0.85 -0.67
C LYS A 20 -16.49 0.88 0.82
N ALA A 21 -16.46 -0.29 1.43
CA ALA A 21 -16.61 -0.45 2.86
C ALA A 21 -15.26 -0.38 3.58
N PHE A 22 -15.27 0.25 4.75
CA PHE A 22 -14.13 0.40 5.64
C PHE A 22 -14.54 0.14 7.09
N GLN A 23 -13.56 -0.24 7.90
CA GLN A 23 -13.70 -0.18 9.35
C GLN A 23 -13.33 1.23 9.80
N PRO A 24 -14.25 2.02 10.36
CA PRO A 24 -13.94 3.37 10.83
C PRO A 24 -13.03 3.31 12.05
N VAL A 25 -12.08 4.24 12.09
CA VAL A 25 -11.26 4.55 13.27
C VAL A 25 -11.59 5.98 13.65
N SER A 26 -11.95 6.19 14.92
CA SER A 26 -12.26 7.53 15.41
C SER A 26 -10.99 8.35 15.47
N VAL A 27 -11.07 9.57 14.95
CA VAL A 27 -9.98 10.54 14.90
C VAL A 27 -10.53 11.89 15.32
N GLU A 28 -9.67 12.76 15.83
CA GLU A 28 -10.04 14.16 16.10
C GLU A 28 -10.05 14.96 14.79
N GLY A 29 -10.96 15.93 14.70
CA GLY A 29 -11.12 16.80 13.52
C GLY A 29 -12.35 16.48 12.66
N CYS A 30 -12.52 17.24 11.58
CA CYS A 30 -13.67 17.17 10.68
C CYS A 30 -13.33 16.53 9.31
N ALA A 31 -12.12 16.02 9.14
CA ALA A 31 -11.65 15.43 7.88
C ALA A 31 -11.70 13.90 7.94
N ILE A 32 -12.04 13.28 6.81
CA ILE A 32 -11.96 11.83 6.64
C ILE A 32 -10.55 11.48 6.19
N TYR A 33 -9.87 10.63 6.95
CA TYR A 33 -8.57 10.10 6.55
C TYR A 33 -8.77 8.87 5.69
N LEU A 34 -8.27 8.92 4.47
CA LEU A 34 -8.37 7.85 3.50
C LEU A 34 -7.00 7.21 3.25
N TYR A 35 -6.98 5.90 3.03
CA TYR A 35 -5.74 5.19 2.72
C TYR A 35 -5.25 5.54 1.30
N PRO A 36 -3.96 5.89 1.07
CA PRO A 36 -3.50 6.37 -0.23
C PRO A 36 -3.74 5.40 -1.41
N LEU A 37 -3.70 4.08 -1.18
CA LEU A 37 -3.91 3.09 -2.24
C LEU A 37 -5.37 2.97 -2.70
N VAL A 38 -6.34 3.46 -1.92
CA VAL A 38 -7.75 3.44 -2.37
C VAL A 38 -8.12 4.66 -3.21
N CYS A 39 -7.32 5.73 -3.17
CA CYS A 39 -7.59 7.00 -3.85
C CYS A 39 -7.85 6.81 -5.35
N LYS A 40 -7.02 6.01 -6.04
CA LYS A 40 -7.21 5.71 -7.47
C LYS A 40 -8.57 5.06 -7.76
N GLY A 41 -9.03 4.19 -6.88
CA GLY A 41 -10.34 3.53 -7.00
C GLY A 41 -11.53 4.45 -6.76
N PHE A 42 -11.34 5.61 -6.13
CA PHE A 42 -12.36 6.66 -6.01
C PHE A 42 -12.17 7.80 -7.00
N ASN A 43 -11.08 7.81 -7.77
CA ASN A 43 -10.59 8.97 -8.49
C ASN A 43 -10.37 10.19 -7.57
N TYR A 44 -9.88 9.94 -6.33
CA TYR A 44 -9.78 10.91 -5.22
C TYR A 44 -8.42 11.56 -5.05
N ASP A 45 -8.41 12.89 -4.90
CA ASP A 45 -7.27 13.70 -4.49
C ASP A 45 -7.60 14.47 -3.19
N PHE A 46 -6.61 15.19 -2.65
CA PHE A 46 -6.73 15.86 -1.36
C PHE A 46 -6.75 17.40 -1.50
N ASP A 47 -7.31 17.93 -2.59
CA ASP A 47 -7.34 19.38 -2.86
C ASP A 47 -8.60 20.09 -2.33
N GLY A 48 -9.54 19.33 -1.76
CA GLY A 48 -10.85 19.82 -1.33
C GLY A 48 -12.01 18.87 -1.62
N ASP A 49 -11.73 17.74 -2.31
CA ASP A 49 -12.70 16.70 -2.58
C ASP A 49 -13.43 16.20 -1.32
N GLN A 50 -14.75 16.07 -1.43
CA GLN A 50 -15.63 15.59 -0.37
C GLN A 50 -16.05 14.14 -0.61
N MET A 51 -16.35 13.42 0.48
CA MET A 51 -16.89 12.06 0.43
C MET A 51 -18.11 11.93 1.33
N ALA A 52 -19.08 11.15 0.88
CA ALA A 52 -20.25 10.79 1.66
C ALA A 52 -19.97 9.51 2.47
N GLY A 53 -20.24 9.58 3.78
CA GLY A 53 -20.24 8.43 4.67
C GLY A 53 -21.65 7.86 4.83
N LEU A 54 -21.83 6.57 4.55
CA LEU A 54 -23.11 5.86 4.72
C LEU A 54 -22.93 4.73 5.73
N VAL A 55 -23.92 4.55 6.60
CA VAL A 55 -23.89 3.56 7.68
C VAL A 55 -24.93 2.46 7.41
N PRO A 56 -24.51 1.20 7.14
CA PRO A 56 -25.42 0.09 6.89
C PRO A 56 -26.13 -0.37 8.16
N LEU A 57 -27.45 -0.21 8.23
CA LEU A 57 -28.21 -0.54 9.43
C LEU A 57 -28.53 -2.04 9.55
N SER A 58 -28.91 -2.71 8.45
CA SER A 58 -29.34 -4.11 8.49
C SER A 58 -28.15 -5.07 8.63
N LEU A 59 -28.38 -6.20 9.29
CA LEU A 59 -27.39 -7.28 9.40
C LEU A 59 -26.94 -7.80 8.03
N GLY A 60 -27.88 -7.94 7.08
CA GLY A 60 -27.56 -8.33 5.70
C GLY A 60 -26.62 -7.33 5.02
N ALA A 61 -26.90 -6.02 5.12
CA ALA A 61 -26.04 -5.00 4.54
C ALA A 61 -24.66 -4.94 5.21
N GLN A 62 -24.58 -5.15 6.54
CA GLN A 62 -23.30 -5.23 7.25
C GLN A 62 -22.47 -6.43 6.81
N LEU A 63 -23.11 -7.59 6.55
CA LEU A 63 -22.43 -8.79 6.06
C LEU A 63 -21.94 -8.61 4.61
N GLU A 64 -22.79 -8.07 3.73
CA GLU A 64 -22.39 -7.76 2.34
C GLU A 64 -21.25 -6.74 2.30
N ALA A 65 -21.30 -5.71 3.16
CA ALA A 65 -20.21 -4.75 3.31
C ALA A 65 -18.90 -5.48 3.58
N ARG A 66 -18.89 -6.39 4.57
CA ARG A 66 -17.73 -7.18 5.02
C ARG A 66 -17.19 -8.13 3.97
N LEU A 67 -18.08 -8.88 3.32
CA LEU A 67 -17.69 -9.95 2.41
C LEU A 67 -17.39 -9.45 0.99
N LEU A 68 -18.13 -8.45 0.51
CA LEU A 68 -18.13 -8.07 -0.91
C LEU A 68 -17.59 -6.67 -1.17
N MET A 69 -17.72 -5.75 -0.23
CA MET A 69 -17.44 -4.34 -0.47
C MET A 69 -16.24 -3.78 0.29
N PHE A 70 -15.63 -4.56 1.20
CA PHE A 70 -14.44 -4.11 1.91
C PHE A 70 -13.32 -3.77 0.94
N SER A 71 -12.57 -2.72 1.26
CA SER A 71 -11.52 -2.20 0.39
C SER A 71 -10.46 -3.25 0.01
N HIS A 72 -10.04 -4.08 0.97
CA HIS A 72 -9.04 -5.13 0.77
C HIS A 72 -9.52 -6.34 -0.05
N MET A 73 -10.83 -6.50 -0.26
CA MET A 73 -11.40 -7.54 -1.13
C MET A 73 -11.51 -7.10 -2.60
N ASN A 74 -11.48 -5.78 -2.85
CA ASN A 74 -11.74 -5.20 -4.16
C ASN A 74 -10.48 -4.59 -4.78
N LEU A 75 -9.43 -5.41 -4.95
CA LEU A 75 -8.09 -4.96 -5.35
C LEU A 75 -7.91 -4.75 -6.86
N LEU A 76 -8.73 -5.42 -7.67
CA LEU A 76 -8.63 -5.45 -9.13
C LEU A 76 -9.74 -4.64 -9.79
N SER A 77 -9.47 -4.18 -11.01
CA SER A 77 -10.45 -3.55 -11.87
C SER A 77 -11.48 -4.57 -12.35
N PRO A 78 -12.79 -4.33 -12.16
CA PRO A 78 -13.81 -5.25 -12.65
C PRO A 78 -13.88 -5.30 -14.19
N ALA A 79 -13.36 -4.27 -14.88
CA ALA A 79 -13.42 -4.20 -16.33
C ALA A 79 -12.29 -4.97 -17.03
N ILE A 80 -11.05 -4.85 -16.52
CA ILE A 80 -9.83 -5.36 -17.19
C ILE A 80 -9.11 -6.42 -16.35
N GLY A 81 -9.33 -6.46 -15.03
CA GLY A 81 -8.60 -7.32 -14.10
C GLY A 81 -7.27 -6.74 -13.60
N ASP A 82 -6.87 -5.56 -14.10
CA ASP A 82 -5.65 -4.88 -13.65
C ASP A 82 -5.71 -4.45 -12.17
N PRO A 83 -4.58 -4.42 -11.46
CA PRO A 83 -4.53 -3.94 -10.09
C PRO A 83 -4.88 -2.46 -10.02
N ILE A 84 -5.78 -2.10 -9.10
CA ILE A 84 -6.15 -0.70 -8.83
C ILE A 84 -5.36 -0.15 -7.63
N PHE A 85 -4.95 -1.03 -6.72
CA PHE A 85 -4.12 -0.69 -5.56
C PHE A 85 -2.65 -0.64 -5.98
N VAL A 86 -2.33 0.35 -6.81
CA VAL A 86 -0.97 0.60 -7.27
C VAL A 86 -0.35 1.67 -6.38
N PRO A 87 0.93 1.55 -6.00
CA PRO A 87 1.65 2.58 -5.27
C PRO A 87 1.48 3.95 -5.92
N MET A 88 1.17 4.96 -5.10
CA MET A 88 1.07 6.37 -5.53
C MET A 88 2.45 6.92 -5.90
N GLN A 89 2.46 8.12 -6.50
CA GLN A 89 3.68 8.79 -6.98
C GLN A 89 4.83 8.78 -5.96
N ASP A 90 4.59 9.18 -4.72
CA ASP A 90 5.64 9.23 -3.69
C ASP A 90 6.19 7.85 -3.33
N MET A 91 5.32 6.84 -3.30
CA MET A 91 5.74 5.45 -3.06
C MET A 91 6.56 4.93 -4.25
N LEU A 92 6.15 5.24 -5.48
CA LEU A 92 6.88 4.86 -6.69
C LEU A 92 8.24 5.53 -6.75
N ILE A 93 8.33 6.83 -6.42
CA ILE A 93 9.61 7.55 -6.34
C ILE A 93 10.50 6.93 -5.26
N GLY A 94 9.95 6.63 -4.08
CA GLY A 94 10.70 5.96 -3.01
C GLY A 94 11.25 4.61 -3.44
N LEU A 95 10.41 3.76 -4.04
CA LEU A 95 10.83 2.46 -4.58
C LEU A 95 11.86 2.60 -5.70
N TYR A 96 11.68 3.56 -6.60
CA TYR A 96 12.60 3.83 -7.69
C TYR A 96 13.97 4.24 -7.14
N VAL A 97 14.03 5.19 -6.20
CA VAL A 97 15.30 5.61 -5.58
C VAL A 97 15.97 4.47 -4.82
N LEU A 98 15.19 3.61 -4.16
CA LEU A 98 15.71 2.45 -3.42
C LEU A 98 16.26 1.34 -4.33
N THR A 99 15.70 1.20 -5.53
CA THR A 99 16.04 0.10 -6.47
C THR A 99 16.98 0.55 -7.59
N ASN A 100 17.05 1.83 -7.89
CA ASN A 100 17.95 2.40 -8.88
C ASN A 100 19.38 2.39 -8.34
N GLY A 101 20.08 1.30 -8.60
CA GLY A 101 21.45 1.09 -8.15
C GLY A 101 22.39 2.16 -8.72
N ASN A 102 23.19 2.78 -7.86
CA ASN A 102 24.21 3.73 -8.28
C ASN A 102 25.35 2.94 -8.94
N HIS A 103 25.22 2.63 -10.24
CA HIS A 103 26.24 1.92 -11.05
C HIS A 103 27.59 2.66 -11.16
N ARG A 104 27.69 3.88 -10.61
CA ARG A 104 28.89 4.72 -10.64
C ARG A 104 29.85 4.49 -9.47
N VAL A 105 29.49 3.70 -8.46
CA VAL A 105 30.41 3.39 -7.35
C VAL A 105 31.35 2.28 -7.78
N THR A 106 32.65 2.61 -7.88
CA THR A 106 33.72 1.65 -8.15
C THR A 106 33.62 0.46 -7.19
N ILE A 107 33.45 -0.72 -7.76
CA ILE A 107 33.18 -1.93 -7.01
C ILE A 107 34.46 -2.31 -6.24
N SER A 108 34.55 -1.97 -4.95
CA SER A 108 35.49 -2.68 -4.06
C SER A 108 34.86 -4.04 -3.71
N ILE A 109 34.90 -4.95 -4.69
CA ILE A 109 34.17 -6.24 -4.77
C ILE A 109 34.34 -7.12 -3.52
N ARG A 110 35.40 -6.89 -2.73
CA ARG A 110 35.78 -7.72 -1.57
C ARG A 110 35.34 -7.20 -0.20
N LYS A 111 34.78 -5.99 -0.06
CA LYS A 111 34.63 -5.37 1.28
C LYS A 111 33.31 -5.66 2.02
N ASN A 112 32.22 -5.99 1.32
CA ASN A 112 30.87 -6.03 1.94
C ASN A 112 30.06 -7.33 1.69
N PRO A 113 30.57 -8.53 2.05
CA PRO A 113 29.74 -9.73 2.10
C PRO A 113 28.91 -9.78 3.39
N PHE A 114 27.59 -9.93 3.29
CA PHE A 114 26.69 -10.11 4.42
C PHE A 114 26.01 -11.48 4.34
N SER A 115 25.97 -12.18 5.48
CA SER A 115 25.30 -13.48 5.56
C SER A 115 23.80 -13.34 5.84
N ILE A 116 23.38 -12.25 6.50
CA ILE A 116 22.01 -12.00 6.95
C ILE A 116 21.65 -10.54 6.67
N SER A 117 20.38 -10.27 6.37
CA SER A 117 19.88 -8.91 6.11
C SER A 117 20.06 -7.96 7.29
N TYR A 118 19.92 -8.45 8.53
CA TYR A 118 20.13 -7.66 9.75
C TYR A 118 21.54 -7.06 9.85
N ASP A 119 22.59 -7.80 9.46
CA ASP A 119 23.97 -7.29 9.48
C ASP A 119 24.16 -6.14 8.49
N ALA A 120 23.57 -6.28 7.29
CA ALA A 120 23.58 -5.23 6.28
C ALA A 120 22.85 -3.97 6.78
N ILE A 121 21.69 -4.12 7.41
CA ILE A 121 20.95 -3.01 8.02
C ILE A 121 21.76 -2.35 9.15
N GLY A 122 22.44 -3.14 9.99
CA GLY A 122 23.34 -2.65 11.03
C GLY A 122 24.51 -1.83 10.45
N ALA A 123 25.15 -2.33 9.40
CA ALA A 123 26.23 -1.62 8.70
C ALA A 123 25.73 -0.31 8.06
N TYR A 124 24.51 -0.29 7.51
CA TYR A 124 23.88 0.92 6.98
C TYR A 124 23.65 1.96 8.08
N ARG A 125 23.09 1.54 9.22
CA ARG A 125 22.88 2.42 10.39
C ARG A 125 24.18 3.00 10.94
N GLN A 126 25.27 2.24 10.88
CA GLN A 126 26.61 2.68 11.25
C GLN A 126 27.30 3.53 10.16
N LYS A 127 26.59 3.88 9.07
CA LYS A 127 27.10 4.65 7.92
C LYS A 127 28.32 4.01 7.24
N ARG A 128 28.50 2.69 7.37
CA ARG A 128 29.57 1.92 6.70
C ARG A 128 29.25 1.62 5.24
N ILE A 129 27.96 1.57 4.91
CA ILE A 129 27.44 1.38 3.56
C ILE A 129 26.38 2.44 3.27
N ASN A 130 26.30 2.90 2.02
CA ASN A 130 25.25 3.81 1.58
C ASN A 130 24.08 3.01 0.96
N LEU A 131 22.90 3.62 0.91
CA LEU A 131 21.65 2.99 0.45
C LEU A 131 21.74 2.44 -0.99
N GLY A 132 22.43 3.17 -1.87
CA GLY A 132 22.64 2.77 -3.27
C GLY A 132 23.93 2.01 -3.54
N SER A 133 24.67 1.58 -2.51
CA SER A 133 25.93 0.84 -2.67
C SER A 133 25.65 -0.63 -2.98
N PRO A 134 26.29 -1.23 -4.01
CA PRO A 134 26.17 -2.65 -4.26
C PRO A 134 26.74 -3.46 -3.08
N LEU A 135 26.03 -4.52 -2.69
CA LEU A 135 26.41 -5.45 -1.62
C LEU A 135 26.11 -6.89 -2.01
N TRP A 136 26.77 -7.84 -1.36
CA TRP A 136 26.50 -9.27 -1.53
C TRP A 136 25.76 -9.78 -0.31
N LEU A 137 24.52 -10.23 -0.49
CA LEU A 137 23.73 -10.85 0.56
C LEU A 137 23.54 -12.34 0.25
N ARG A 138 23.87 -13.22 1.19
CA ARG A 138 23.59 -14.65 1.06
C ARG A 138 22.08 -14.89 1.12
N ARG A 139 21.45 -15.15 -0.03
CA ARG A 139 20.04 -15.58 -0.08
C ARG A 139 19.96 -17.06 0.27
N ARG A 140 19.33 -17.39 1.41
CA ARG A 140 18.87 -18.76 1.66
C ARG A 140 17.59 -18.95 0.84
N LEU A 141 17.66 -19.76 -0.20
CA LEU A 141 16.46 -20.21 -0.90
C LEU A 141 15.82 -21.27 -0.02
N ASP A 142 14.83 -20.90 0.78
CA ASP A 142 13.93 -21.89 1.34
C ASP A 142 13.16 -22.52 0.17
N GLN A 143 13.31 -23.83 -0.02
CA GLN A 143 12.60 -24.62 -1.04
C GLN A 143 11.08 -24.75 -0.76
N ARG A 144 10.48 -23.79 -0.05
CA ARG A 144 9.04 -23.72 0.21
C ARG A 144 8.44 -22.54 -0.54
N VAL A 145 8.41 -22.64 -1.86
CA VAL A 145 7.53 -21.84 -2.71
C VAL A 145 6.64 -22.86 -3.42
N VAL A 146 5.49 -23.19 -2.80
CA VAL A 146 4.14 -22.71 -3.18
C VAL A 146 3.70 -23.32 -4.50
N SER A 147 2.95 -24.42 -4.35
CA SER A 147 2.02 -24.97 -5.34
C SER A 147 0.79 -24.08 -5.49
#